data_AF-A0AAU5EF55-F1
#
_entry.id   AF-A0AAU5EF55-F1
#
_cell.length_a   1.000
_cell.length_b   1.000
_cell.length_c   1.000
_cell.angle_alpha   90.00
_cell.angle_beta   90.00
_cell.angle_gamma   90.00
#
_symmetry.space_group_name_H-M   'P 1'
#
loop_
_entity.id
_entity.type
_entity.pdbx_description
1 polymer ?
#
loop_
_entity_poly.entity_id
_entity_poly.type
_entity_poly.pdbx_seq_one_letter_code
_entity_poly.pdbx_strand_id
1 'polypeptide(L)'
;MVVDPEHATVNGRSRSPRPQWSHRELADELRSRIRSGVLRPGQRMPTQAKLADEFGVERGAVRQALRILQSERLLTNVTKGSPATVAPDLSPALTGPGAPPQPTTVGLAPRIAEAFAQPHVEIEALCLTAVSLTLAIGEPLRQIHAGRLKPAKVDVRVLLPSSDIELAFPSRVDAPADGRLQQRWLAQRNAQGQVLKHNLLALRATHGIDVHITFRALPFTPPVKLYLLNGSEALFAYYTLFQREAEIGHEQVEMYDAEGTQSMLFAFDQGAGLRDTTFVEQSHLWFNALWETISSELTLTPRS
;
A
#
# COMPACT_ATOMS: atom_id res chain seq x y z
N MET A 1 84.93 19.70 -21.58
CA MET A 1 84.13 18.47 -21.70
C MET A 1 84.51 17.63 -20.50
N VAL A 2 83.87 17.78 -19.35
CA VAL A 2 82.51 17.34 -19.03
C VAL A 2 81.83 18.38 -18.12
N VAL A 3 80.53 18.56 -18.33
CA VAL A 3 79.65 19.49 -17.59
C VAL A 3 79.02 18.70 -16.44
N ASP A 4 79.07 19.25 -15.23
CA ASP A 4 78.05 19.01 -14.21
C ASP A 4 77.20 20.30 -14.14
N PRO A 5 75.88 20.20 -13.89
CA PRO A 5 75.48 20.22 -12.49
C PRO A 5 74.25 19.36 -12.11
N GLU A 6 74.22 19.12 -10.79
CA GLU A 6 73.10 18.82 -9.90
C GLU A 6 71.69 19.16 -10.42
N HIS A 7 70.70 18.31 -10.10
CA HIS A 7 69.66 18.69 -9.13
C HIS A 7 68.87 17.46 -8.63
N ALA A 8 68.75 17.44 -7.31
CA ALA A 8 68.13 16.43 -6.48
C ALA A 8 66.59 16.31 -6.63
N THR A 9 66.07 15.36 -5.83
CA THR A 9 64.75 15.29 -5.16
C THR A 9 63.82 14.19 -5.71
N VAL A 10 63.00 13.47 -4.94
CA VAL A 10 62.71 13.31 -3.50
C VAL A 10 61.68 12.16 -3.39
N ASN A 11 61.79 11.35 -2.33
CA ASN A 11 60.75 10.56 -1.65
C ASN A 11 59.71 9.75 -2.46
N GLY A 12 60.00 8.44 -2.58
CA GLY A 12 58.96 7.42 -2.72
C GLY A 12 58.20 7.19 -1.41
N ARG A 13 57.18 8.01 -1.14
CA ARG A 13 56.12 7.64 -0.16
C ARG A 13 55.10 6.76 -0.89
N SER A 14 55.16 5.45 -0.64
CA SER A 14 54.10 4.51 -1.02
C SER A 14 52.78 4.96 -0.38
N ARG A 15 51.85 5.46 -1.19
CA ARG A 15 50.47 5.72 -0.77
C ARG A 15 49.68 4.44 -1.02
N SER A 16 49.24 3.80 0.05
CA SER A 16 48.27 2.69 -0.01
C SER A 16 47.07 3.07 -0.88
N PRO A 17 46.56 2.19 -1.76
CA PRO A 17 45.42 2.52 -2.62
C PRO A 17 44.21 2.78 -1.73
N ARG A 18 43.65 4.01 -1.81
CA ARG A 18 42.32 4.26 -1.25
C ARG A 18 41.31 3.38 -2.02
N PRO A 19 40.31 2.77 -1.36
CA PRO A 19 39.28 2.00 -2.06
C PRO A 19 38.67 2.89 -3.14
N GLN A 20 38.86 2.49 -4.41
CA GLN A 20 38.34 3.23 -5.55
C GLN A 20 36.87 2.91 -5.69
N TRP A 21 36.02 3.77 -5.14
CA TRP A 21 34.59 3.69 -5.40
C TRP A 21 34.34 3.86 -6.89
N SER A 22 33.68 2.90 -7.50
CA SER A 22 33.13 3.08 -8.84
C SER A 22 31.95 4.05 -8.79
N HIS A 23 31.65 4.68 -9.94
CA HIS A 23 30.48 5.56 -10.05
C HIS A 23 29.14 4.81 -9.82
N ARG A 24 29.11 3.48 -9.97
CA ARG A 24 27.93 2.65 -9.67
C ARG A 24 27.76 2.44 -8.17
N GLU A 25 28.82 2.03 -7.47
CA GLU A 25 28.80 1.88 -6.01
C GLU A 25 28.47 3.21 -5.31
N LEU A 26 29.00 4.32 -5.83
CA LEU A 26 28.65 5.65 -5.35
C LEU A 26 27.16 5.98 -5.57
N ALA A 27 26.60 5.61 -6.73
CA ALA A 27 25.17 5.77 -6.98
C ALA A 27 24.33 4.89 -6.03
N ASP A 28 24.77 3.66 -5.77
CA ASP A 28 24.08 2.71 -4.88
C ASP A 28 24.04 3.22 -3.43
N GLU A 29 25.16 3.75 -2.94
CA GLU A 29 25.23 4.34 -1.60
C GLU A 29 24.39 5.60 -1.48
N LEU A 30 24.47 6.51 -2.46
CA LEU A 30 23.62 7.70 -2.48
C LEU A 30 22.13 7.34 -2.59
N ARG A 31 21.78 6.28 -3.34
CA ARG A 31 20.42 5.73 -3.41
C ARG A 31 19.98 5.20 -2.04
N SER A 32 20.85 4.49 -1.35
CA SER A 32 20.60 4.01 0.01
C SER A 32 20.31 5.17 0.98
N ARG A 33 21.10 6.25 0.90
CA ARG A 33 20.88 7.47 1.72
C ARG A 33 19.58 8.20 1.40
N ILE A 34 19.15 8.21 0.13
CA ILE A 34 17.84 8.76 -0.25
C ILE A 34 16.71 7.87 0.31
N ARG A 35 16.80 6.55 0.14
CA ARG A 35 15.77 5.59 0.61
C ARG A 35 15.65 5.53 2.13
N SER A 36 16.76 5.68 2.85
CA SER A 36 16.78 5.71 4.33
C SER A 36 16.40 7.07 4.92
N GLY A 37 16.19 8.10 4.09
CA GLY A 37 15.83 9.45 4.53
C GLY A 37 16.99 10.28 5.08
N VAL A 38 18.24 9.78 5.02
CA VAL A 38 19.46 10.54 5.35
C VAL A 38 19.60 11.74 4.40
N LEU A 39 19.28 11.54 3.12
CA LEU A 39 19.06 12.61 2.14
C LEU A 39 17.56 12.75 1.93
N ARG A 40 16.98 13.82 2.48
CA ARG A 40 15.54 14.03 2.49
C ARG A 40 15.02 14.46 1.12
N PRO A 41 13.77 14.13 0.78
CA PRO A 41 13.14 14.64 -0.43
C PRO A 41 13.11 16.17 -0.47
N GLY A 42 13.38 16.77 -1.63
CA GLY A 42 13.51 18.22 -1.77
C GLY A 42 14.81 18.82 -1.20
N GLN A 43 15.66 18.03 -0.53
CA GLN A 43 16.95 18.49 -0.04
C GLN A 43 17.93 18.71 -1.19
N ARG A 44 18.70 19.80 -1.13
CA ARG A 44 19.81 20.03 -2.06
C ARG A 44 20.94 19.06 -1.75
N MET A 45 21.43 18.38 -2.80
CA MET A 45 22.58 17.50 -2.69
C MET A 45 23.84 18.27 -2.28
N PRO A 46 24.76 17.64 -1.52
CA PRO A 46 26.10 18.18 -1.33
C PRO A 46 26.78 18.46 -2.68
N THR A 47 27.69 19.44 -2.72
CA THR A 47 28.39 19.80 -3.96
C THR A 47 29.24 18.63 -4.46
N GLN A 48 29.48 18.59 -5.78
CA GLN A 48 30.34 17.54 -6.37
C GLN A 48 31.75 17.51 -5.77
N ALA A 49 32.27 18.66 -5.34
CA ALA A 49 33.54 18.74 -4.62
C ALA A 49 33.46 18.05 -3.26
N LYS A 50 32.42 18.36 -2.47
CA LYS A 50 32.22 17.74 -1.15
C LYS A 50 32.02 16.23 -1.24
N LEU A 51 31.26 15.75 -2.22
CA LEU A 51 31.08 14.30 -2.47
C LEU A 51 32.38 13.64 -2.95
N ALA A 52 33.15 14.31 -3.81
CA ALA A 52 34.46 13.80 -4.25
C ALA A 52 35.43 13.63 -3.07
N ASP A 53 35.45 14.61 -2.16
CA ASP A 53 36.28 14.58 -0.96
C ASP A 53 35.80 13.50 0.04
N GLU A 54 34.49 13.39 0.26
CA GLU A 54 33.88 12.41 1.16
C GLU A 54 34.14 10.96 0.74
N PHE A 55 33.92 10.67 -0.55
CA PHE A 55 34.06 9.31 -1.09
C PHE A 55 35.47 9.01 -1.64
N GLY A 56 36.37 10.00 -1.61
CA GLY A 56 37.75 9.86 -2.09
C GLY A 56 37.86 9.57 -3.59
N VAL A 57 36.95 10.08 -4.40
CA VAL A 57 36.85 9.84 -5.85
C VAL A 57 37.05 11.10 -6.68
N GLU A 58 37.30 10.94 -7.98
CA GLU A 58 37.29 12.06 -8.91
C GLU A 58 35.89 12.64 -9.12
N ARG A 59 35.81 13.96 -9.34
CA ARG A 59 34.55 14.67 -9.66
C ARG A 59 33.81 14.07 -10.87
N GLY A 60 34.55 13.45 -11.80
CA GLY A 60 33.98 12.73 -12.95
C GLY A 60 33.09 11.55 -12.54
N ALA A 61 33.53 10.75 -11.57
CA ALA A 61 32.78 9.62 -11.04
C ALA A 61 31.52 10.07 -10.29
N VAL A 62 31.64 11.13 -9.46
CA VAL A 62 30.50 11.77 -8.79
C VAL A 62 29.45 12.23 -9.80
N ARG A 63 29.87 12.91 -10.86
CA ARG A 63 28.97 13.39 -11.91
C ARG A 63 28.25 12.25 -12.62
N GLN A 64 28.91 11.12 -12.83
CA GLN A 64 28.30 9.95 -13.45
C GLN A 64 27.30 9.26 -12.50
N ALA A 65 27.62 9.16 -11.21
CA ALA A 65 26.70 8.66 -10.19
C ALA A 65 25.42 9.52 -10.08
N LEU A 66 25.57 10.85 -10.07
CA LEU A 66 24.42 11.77 -10.03
C LEU A 66 23.55 11.68 -11.30
N ARG A 67 24.15 11.41 -12.47
CA ARG A 67 23.37 11.16 -13.71
C ARG A 67 22.58 9.86 -13.66
N ILE A 68 23.14 8.80 -13.06
CA ILE A 68 22.41 7.54 -12.84
C ILE A 68 21.17 7.83 -11.98
N LEU A 69 21.34 8.50 -10.84
CA LEU A 69 20.23 8.86 -9.95
C LEU A 69 19.21 9.80 -10.62
N GLN A 70 19.65 10.70 -11.51
CA GLN A 70 18.74 11.51 -12.32
C GLN A 70 17.93 10.66 -13.30
N SER A 71 18.57 9.71 -13.99
CA SER A 71 17.89 8.79 -14.91
C SER A 71 16.88 7.89 -14.20
N GLU A 72 17.16 7.56 -12.93
CA GLU A 72 16.27 6.84 -12.02
C GLU A 72 15.18 7.74 -11.41
N ARG A 73 15.12 9.03 -11.78
CA ARG A 73 14.19 10.04 -11.24
C ARG A 73 14.32 10.30 -9.74
N LEU A 74 15.43 9.92 -9.12
CA LEU A 74 15.73 10.18 -7.71
C LEU A 74 16.29 11.58 -7.46
N LEU A 75 16.77 12.25 -8.51
CA LEU A 75 17.27 13.63 -8.47
C LEU A 75 16.60 14.49 -9.54
N THR A 76 16.34 15.75 -9.21
CA THR A 76 15.91 16.81 -10.13
C THR A 76 16.97 17.91 -10.23
N ASN A 77 16.82 18.80 -11.22
CA ASN A 77 17.69 19.97 -11.41
C ASN A 77 19.19 19.64 -11.57
N VAL A 78 19.53 18.52 -12.21
CA VAL A 78 20.92 18.16 -12.56
C VAL A 78 21.34 18.91 -13.84
N THR A 79 21.24 20.23 -13.83
CA THR A 79 21.66 21.13 -14.92
C THR A 79 22.91 21.92 -14.50
N LYS A 80 23.63 22.50 -15.47
CA LYS A 80 24.81 23.33 -15.18
C LYS A 80 24.36 24.58 -14.40
N GLY A 81 24.87 24.74 -13.18
CA GLY A 81 24.72 25.96 -12.38
C GLY A 81 23.84 25.85 -11.13
N SER A 82 23.13 24.73 -10.94
CA SER A 82 22.36 24.46 -9.71
C SER A 82 22.75 23.11 -9.09
N PRO A 83 22.86 23.01 -7.74
CA PRO A 83 22.99 21.73 -7.06
C PRO A 83 21.79 20.85 -7.39
N ALA A 84 22.07 19.58 -7.74
CA ALA A 84 21.03 18.56 -7.85
C ALA A 84 20.19 18.54 -6.57
N THR A 85 18.90 18.34 -6.69
CA THR A 85 17.98 18.26 -5.55
C THR A 85 17.43 16.85 -5.51
N VAL A 86 17.33 16.25 -4.32
CA VAL A 86 16.61 14.98 -4.16
C VAL A 86 15.20 15.21 -4.67
N ALA A 87 14.75 14.38 -5.61
CA ALA A 87 13.42 14.51 -6.16
C ALA A 87 12.40 14.57 -5.01
N PRO A 88 11.38 15.45 -5.08
CA PRO A 88 10.32 15.42 -4.10
C PRO A 88 9.75 14.00 -4.08
N ASP A 89 9.57 13.48 -2.87
CA ASP A 89 8.96 12.18 -2.70
C ASP A 89 7.48 12.38 -3.00
N LEU A 90 7.08 11.89 -4.16
CA LEU A 90 5.68 11.90 -4.55
C LEU A 90 4.94 10.73 -3.90
N SER A 91 5.61 9.79 -3.23
CA SER A 91 4.92 8.70 -2.54
C SER A 91 3.97 9.23 -1.47
N PRO A 92 4.36 10.11 -0.53
CA PRO A 92 3.40 10.75 0.40
C PRO A 92 2.31 11.58 -0.29
N ALA A 93 2.59 12.14 -1.47
CA ALA A 93 1.61 12.89 -2.27
C ALA A 93 0.64 11.97 -3.04
N LEU A 94 0.97 10.69 -3.20
CA LEU A 94 0.16 9.65 -3.84
C LEU A 94 -0.48 8.70 -2.82
N THR A 95 0.04 8.65 -1.60
CA THR A 95 -0.45 7.86 -0.46
C THR A 95 -0.42 8.74 0.78
N GLY A 96 -1.52 9.45 1.02
CA GLY A 96 -1.79 10.28 2.19
C GLY A 96 -3.18 10.90 2.08
N PRO A 97 -3.68 11.58 3.12
CA PRO A 97 -5.01 12.23 3.11
C PRO A 97 -5.13 13.34 2.05
N GLY A 98 -4.01 13.93 1.61
CA GLY A 98 -3.96 14.89 0.51
C GLY A 98 -3.82 14.25 -0.88
N ALA A 99 -3.66 12.93 -0.98
CA ALA A 99 -3.53 12.25 -2.26
C ALA A 99 -4.88 12.18 -2.99
N PRO A 100 -4.90 12.26 -4.33
CA PRO A 100 -6.14 12.05 -5.06
C PRO A 100 -6.68 10.65 -4.78
N PRO A 101 -8.01 10.48 -4.65
CA PRO A 101 -8.61 9.16 -4.54
C PRO A 101 -8.16 8.27 -5.69
N GLN A 102 -7.99 6.98 -5.41
CA GLN A 102 -7.56 5.98 -6.39
C GLN A 102 -8.57 4.83 -6.47
N PRO A 103 -8.62 4.07 -7.57
CA PRO A 103 -9.38 2.83 -7.60
C PRO A 103 -9.02 1.93 -6.41
N THR A 104 -10.02 1.31 -5.77
CA THR A 104 -9.84 0.57 -4.51
C THR A 104 -8.72 -0.48 -4.60
N THR A 105 -8.62 -1.21 -5.71
CA THR A 105 -7.57 -2.23 -5.90
C THR A 105 -6.16 -1.65 -5.99
N VAL A 106 -6.02 -0.38 -6.36
CA VAL A 106 -4.74 0.33 -6.40
C VAL A 106 -4.43 0.96 -5.04
N GLY A 107 -5.40 1.67 -4.47
CA GLY A 107 -5.20 2.45 -3.25
C GLY A 107 -5.11 1.62 -1.97
N LEU A 108 -5.78 0.47 -1.88
CA LEU A 108 -5.87 -0.29 -0.64
C LEU A 108 -4.59 -1.08 -0.30
N ALA A 109 -3.98 -1.73 -1.30
CA ALA A 109 -2.81 -2.59 -1.10
C ALA A 109 -1.63 -1.92 -0.36
N PRO A 110 -1.17 -0.71 -0.73
CA PRO A 110 -0.07 -0.06 -0.01
C PRO A 110 -0.44 0.26 1.45
N ARG A 111 -1.69 0.63 1.73
CA ARG A 111 -2.16 0.95 3.09
C ARG A 111 -2.24 -0.27 3.99
N ILE A 112 -2.69 -1.40 3.43
CA ILE A 112 -2.64 -2.69 4.14
C ILE A 112 -1.17 -3.07 4.41
N ALA A 113 -0.26 -2.88 3.45
CA ALA A 113 1.16 -3.16 3.69
C ALA A 113 1.76 -2.29 4.80
N GLU A 114 1.40 -1.00 4.86
CA GLU A 114 1.78 -0.09 5.96
C GLU A 114 1.19 -0.52 7.30
N ALA A 115 -0.08 -0.94 7.34
CA ALA A 115 -0.72 -1.42 8.56
C ALA A 115 0.00 -2.65 9.14
N PHE A 116 0.42 -3.59 8.27
CA PHE A 116 1.17 -4.79 8.64
C PHE A 116 2.62 -4.55 9.08
N ALA A 117 3.12 -3.32 8.94
CA ALA A 117 4.42 -2.93 9.50
C ALA A 117 4.37 -2.71 11.02
N GLN A 118 3.18 -2.60 11.62
CA GLN A 118 3.03 -2.40 13.05
C GLN A 118 3.07 -3.72 13.84
N PRO A 119 3.48 -3.69 15.12
CA PRO A 119 3.48 -4.89 15.97
C PRO A 119 2.09 -5.49 16.18
N HIS A 120 1.07 -4.65 16.24
CA HIS A 120 -0.33 -5.05 16.33
C HIS A 120 -1.07 -4.45 15.14
N VAL A 121 -1.63 -5.33 14.31
CA VAL A 121 -2.39 -4.98 13.11
C VAL A 121 -3.87 -5.11 13.45
N GLU A 122 -4.62 -4.04 13.25
CA GLU A 122 -6.08 -4.02 13.39
C GLU A 122 -6.71 -3.57 12.06
N ILE A 123 -7.58 -4.42 11.50
CA ILE A 123 -8.28 -4.13 10.25
C ILE A 123 -9.77 -4.34 10.46
N GLU A 124 -10.54 -3.28 10.25
CA GLU A 124 -11.99 -3.33 10.23
C GLU A 124 -12.47 -3.05 8.82
N ALA A 125 -13.30 -3.92 8.26
CA ALA A 125 -13.74 -3.82 6.88
C ALA A 125 -15.26 -3.98 6.77
N LEU A 126 -15.92 -3.01 6.13
CA LEU A 126 -17.31 -3.10 5.72
C LEU A 126 -17.35 -3.08 4.19
N CYS A 127 -17.84 -4.17 3.59
CA CYS A 127 -17.86 -4.32 2.13
C CYS A 127 -18.88 -5.38 1.67
N LEU A 128 -19.14 -5.48 0.37
CA LEU A 128 -20.06 -6.47 -0.21
C LEU A 128 -19.50 -7.90 -0.20
N THR A 129 -18.23 -8.08 -0.62
CA THR A 129 -17.68 -9.41 -0.93
C THR A 129 -16.26 -9.67 -0.44
N ALA A 130 -15.63 -8.72 0.28
CA ALA A 130 -14.22 -8.78 0.70
C ALA A 130 -13.14 -8.88 -0.41
N VAL A 131 -13.51 -8.97 -1.70
CA VAL A 131 -12.57 -9.13 -2.85
C VAL A 131 -11.35 -8.20 -2.75
N SER A 132 -11.57 -6.90 -2.56
CA SER A 132 -10.49 -5.91 -2.53
C SER A 132 -9.53 -6.13 -1.37
N LEU A 133 -10.03 -6.49 -0.19
CA LEU A 133 -9.21 -6.78 0.98
C LEU A 133 -8.41 -8.07 0.77
N THR A 134 -9.04 -9.12 0.24
CA THR A 134 -8.39 -10.39 -0.09
C THR A 134 -7.21 -10.21 -1.04
N LEU A 135 -7.34 -9.31 -2.03
CA LEU A 135 -6.22 -8.96 -2.92
C LEU A 135 -5.14 -8.15 -2.19
N ALA A 136 -5.54 -7.14 -1.40
CA ALA A 136 -4.63 -6.22 -0.74
C ALA A 136 -3.72 -6.88 0.31
N ILE A 137 -4.15 -7.97 0.96
CA ILE A 137 -3.31 -8.69 1.94
C ILE A 137 -2.15 -9.45 1.30
N GLY A 138 -2.15 -9.69 -0.02
CA GLY A 138 -1.16 -10.54 -0.68
C GLY A 138 0.29 -10.06 -0.50
N GLU A 139 0.52 -8.76 -0.62
CA GLU A 139 1.86 -8.18 -0.45
C GLU A 139 2.38 -8.31 1.00
N PRO A 140 1.65 -7.88 2.04
CA PRO A 140 2.09 -8.11 3.43
C PRO A 140 2.35 -9.58 3.74
N LEU A 141 1.52 -10.50 3.26
CA LEU A 141 1.78 -11.93 3.44
C LEU A 141 3.10 -12.36 2.80
N ARG A 142 3.37 -11.94 1.56
CA ARG A 142 4.65 -12.22 0.89
C ARG A 142 5.84 -11.64 1.66
N GLN A 143 5.67 -10.45 2.24
CA GLN A 143 6.70 -9.78 3.05
C GLN A 143 6.97 -10.51 4.38
N ILE A 144 5.92 -11.06 5.02
CA ILE A 144 6.06 -11.92 6.21
C ILE A 144 6.81 -13.21 5.88
N HIS A 145 6.43 -13.90 4.81
CA HIS A 145 7.12 -15.12 4.35
C HIS A 145 8.58 -14.87 3.98
N ALA A 146 8.90 -13.65 3.51
CA ALA A 146 10.27 -13.23 3.25
C ALA A 146 11.04 -12.79 4.51
N GLY A 147 10.42 -12.85 5.69
CA GLY A 147 11.01 -12.43 6.97
C GLY A 147 11.19 -10.92 7.14
N ARG A 148 10.60 -10.10 6.26
CA ARG A 148 10.74 -8.63 6.26
C ARG A 148 9.71 -7.94 7.15
N LEU A 149 8.53 -8.55 7.35
CA LEU A 149 7.53 -8.11 8.32
C LEU A 149 7.29 -9.19 9.36
N LYS A 150 7.08 -8.78 10.63
CA LYS A 150 6.90 -9.69 11.77
C LYS A 150 5.93 -9.08 12.79
N PRO A 151 4.64 -8.85 12.43
CA PRO A 151 3.67 -8.42 13.41
C PRO A 151 3.51 -9.49 14.50
N ALA A 152 3.33 -9.07 15.75
CA ALA A 152 3.06 -9.98 16.86
C ALA A 152 1.60 -10.44 16.85
N LYS A 153 0.69 -9.55 16.42
CA LYS A 153 -0.75 -9.78 16.45
C LYS A 153 -1.46 -9.19 15.23
N VAL A 154 -2.46 -9.88 14.71
CA VAL A 154 -3.33 -9.45 13.61
C VAL A 154 -4.79 -9.72 13.98
N ASP A 155 -5.56 -8.66 14.22
CA ASP A 155 -7.00 -8.72 14.47
C ASP A 155 -7.77 -8.14 13.29
N VAL A 156 -8.70 -8.92 12.72
CA VAL A 156 -9.49 -8.53 11.56
C VAL A 156 -10.99 -8.72 11.83
N ARG A 157 -11.76 -7.65 11.66
CA ARG A 157 -13.23 -7.64 11.79
C ARG A 157 -13.86 -7.30 10.44
N VAL A 158 -14.70 -8.18 9.91
CA VAL A 158 -15.31 -7.96 8.58
C VAL A 158 -16.83 -8.00 8.68
N LEU A 159 -17.48 -6.93 8.24
CA LEU A 159 -18.92 -6.82 8.03
C LEU A 159 -19.24 -7.06 6.55
N LEU A 160 -20.04 -8.10 6.28
CA LEU A 160 -20.54 -8.44 4.95
C LEU A 160 -22.07 -8.52 4.98
N PRO A 161 -22.78 -8.31 3.87
CA PRO A 161 -24.24 -8.40 3.87
C PRO A 161 -24.68 -9.83 4.16
N SER A 162 -25.78 -9.98 4.90
CA SER A 162 -26.36 -11.28 5.28
C SER A 162 -26.76 -12.12 4.06
N SER A 163 -26.82 -13.44 4.24
CA SER A 163 -27.46 -14.33 3.25
C SER A 163 -28.97 -14.24 3.23
N ASP A 164 -29.57 -13.65 4.27
CA ASP A 164 -31.02 -13.63 4.48
C ASP A 164 -31.68 -12.30 4.08
N ILE A 165 -30.95 -11.42 3.39
CA ILE A 165 -31.47 -10.15 2.89
C ILE A 165 -31.65 -10.20 1.38
N GLU A 166 -32.65 -9.46 0.90
CA GLU A 166 -32.72 -9.06 -0.50
C GLU A 166 -31.70 -7.93 -0.73
N LEU A 167 -30.84 -8.10 -1.74
CA LEU A 167 -29.82 -7.10 -2.06
C LEU A 167 -30.45 -5.95 -2.84
N ALA A 168 -30.13 -4.72 -2.45
CA ALA A 168 -30.42 -3.55 -3.29
C ALA A 168 -29.60 -3.60 -4.60
N PHE A 169 -28.37 -4.14 -4.52
CA PHE A 169 -27.49 -4.43 -5.64
C PHE A 169 -26.47 -5.52 -5.25
N PRO A 170 -26.04 -6.37 -6.19
CA PRO A 170 -26.55 -6.46 -7.56
C PRO A 170 -28.01 -6.93 -7.63
N SER A 171 -28.79 -6.34 -8.53
CA SER A 171 -30.22 -6.64 -8.74
C SER A 171 -30.60 -6.56 -10.23
N ARG A 172 -31.62 -7.30 -10.67
CA ARG A 172 -32.09 -7.27 -12.07
C ARG A 172 -32.84 -5.97 -12.37
N VAL A 173 -32.81 -5.52 -13.63
CA VAL A 173 -33.57 -4.34 -14.08
C VAL A 173 -35.06 -4.66 -14.28
N ASP A 174 -35.39 -5.78 -14.94
CA ASP A 174 -36.72 -5.98 -15.54
C ASP A 174 -37.72 -6.89 -14.80
N ALA A 175 -37.39 -7.47 -13.63
CA ALA A 175 -38.30 -8.26 -12.79
C ALA A 175 -37.63 -8.68 -11.47
N PRO A 176 -38.38 -9.13 -10.43
CA PRO A 176 -37.79 -9.71 -9.23
C PRO A 176 -36.81 -10.84 -9.57
N ALA A 177 -35.67 -10.85 -8.88
CA ALA A 177 -34.58 -11.75 -9.18
C ALA A 177 -35.02 -13.22 -9.15
N ASP A 178 -34.70 -13.98 -10.20
CA ASP A 178 -34.49 -15.40 -9.99
C ASP A 178 -33.34 -15.54 -8.99
N GLY A 179 -33.47 -16.44 -8.01
CA GLY A 179 -32.49 -16.58 -6.93
C GLY A 179 -31.06 -16.86 -7.40
N ARG A 180 -30.84 -17.10 -8.70
CA ARG A 180 -29.54 -17.32 -9.34
C ARG A 180 -28.56 -16.16 -9.17
N LEU A 181 -28.99 -14.91 -9.33
CA LEU A 181 -28.10 -13.75 -9.15
C LEU A 181 -27.62 -13.66 -7.70
N GLN A 182 -28.55 -13.82 -6.75
CA GLN A 182 -28.22 -13.86 -5.33
C GLN A 182 -27.33 -15.05 -4.98
N GLN A 183 -27.61 -16.25 -5.52
CA GLN A 183 -26.77 -17.45 -5.33
C GLN A 183 -25.35 -17.25 -5.86
N ARG A 184 -25.20 -16.67 -7.05
CA ARG A 184 -23.89 -16.35 -7.63
C ARG A 184 -23.13 -15.34 -6.76
N TRP A 185 -23.79 -14.28 -6.32
CA TRP A 185 -23.20 -13.29 -5.44
C TRP A 185 -22.79 -13.91 -4.09
N LEU A 186 -23.65 -14.73 -3.48
CA LEU A 186 -23.36 -15.44 -2.23
C LEU A 186 -22.17 -16.37 -2.37
N ALA A 187 -22.08 -17.12 -3.48
CA ALA A 187 -20.94 -17.98 -3.78
C ALA A 187 -19.64 -17.16 -3.86
N GLN A 188 -19.67 -16.01 -4.55
CA GLN A 188 -18.50 -15.13 -4.64
C GLN A 188 -18.12 -14.53 -3.28
N ARG A 189 -19.08 -13.96 -2.53
CA ARG A 189 -18.87 -13.41 -1.18
C ARG A 189 -18.24 -14.46 -0.25
N ASN A 190 -18.81 -15.66 -0.23
CA ASN A 190 -18.36 -16.75 0.62
C ASN A 190 -16.94 -17.21 0.25
N ALA A 191 -16.68 -17.44 -1.03
CA ALA A 191 -15.35 -17.86 -1.50
C ALA A 191 -14.27 -16.83 -1.12
N GLN A 192 -14.53 -15.55 -1.31
CA GLN A 192 -13.59 -14.48 -1.00
C GLN A 192 -13.34 -14.33 0.50
N GLY A 193 -14.38 -14.44 1.32
CA GLY A 193 -14.25 -14.50 2.78
C GLY A 193 -13.44 -15.71 3.25
N GLN A 194 -13.65 -16.89 2.65
CA GLN A 194 -12.91 -18.10 2.97
C GLN A 194 -11.42 -17.98 2.63
N VAL A 195 -11.09 -17.45 1.45
CA VAL A 195 -9.69 -17.21 1.04
C VAL A 195 -9.01 -16.23 1.99
N LEU A 196 -9.66 -15.12 2.34
CA LEU A 196 -9.13 -14.16 3.31
C LEU A 196 -8.85 -14.82 4.66
N LYS A 197 -9.84 -15.57 5.19
CA LYS A 197 -9.72 -16.29 6.46
C LYS A 197 -8.57 -17.29 6.45
N HIS A 198 -8.48 -18.10 5.39
CA HIS A 198 -7.43 -19.09 5.24
C HIS A 198 -6.04 -18.44 5.21
N ASN A 199 -5.87 -17.42 4.38
CA ASN A 199 -4.58 -16.74 4.20
C ASN A 199 -4.05 -16.11 5.50
N LEU A 200 -4.92 -15.49 6.30
CA LEU A 200 -4.52 -14.88 7.57
C LEU A 200 -4.25 -15.95 8.64
N LEU A 201 -5.13 -16.96 8.80
CA LEU A 201 -4.94 -18.00 9.81
C LEU A 201 -3.69 -18.87 9.54
N ALA A 202 -3.27 -18.99 8.27
CA ALA A 202 -2.04 -19.69 7.93
C ALA A 202 -0.80 -19.08 8.62
N LEU A 203 -0.79 -17.77 8.89
CA LEU A 203 0.31 -17.08 9.58
C LEU A 203 0.54 -17.61 11.01
N ARG A 204 -0.53 -18.02 11.70
CA ARG A 204 -0.44 -18.58 13.06
C ARG A 204 0.40 -19.85 13.08
N ALA A 205 0.15 -20.75 12.13
CA ALA A 205 0.85 -22.03 12.04
C ALA A 205 2.28 -21.89 11.50
N THR A 206 2.51 -20.95 10.57
CA THR A 206 3.77 -20.83 9.83
C THR A 206 4.77 -19.85 10.45
N HIS A 207 4.28 -18.83 11.15
CA HIS A 207 5.12 -17.73 11.68
C HIS A 207 4.89 -17.45 13.17
N GLY A 208 3.98 -18.17 13.84
CA GLY A 208 3.70 -17.97 15.26
C GLY A 208 3.02 -16.64 15.59
N ILE A 209 2.39 -16.01 14.60
CA ILE A 209 1.68 -14.73 14.75
C ILE A 209 0.32 -15.01 15.41
N ASP A 210 -0.07 -14.21 16.40
CA ASP A 210 -1.41 -14.27 16.99
C ASP A 210 -2.43 -13.68 16.00
N VAL A 211 -3.40 -14.47 15.53
CA VAL A 211 -4.33 -14.05 14.46
C VAL A 211 -5.77 -14.34 14.86
N HIS A 212 -6.58 -13.27 14.87
CA HIS A 212 -8.03 -13.36 15.00
C HIS A 212 -8.69 -12.76 13.76
N ILE A 213 -9.64 -13.49 13.17
CA ILE A 213 -10.49 -12.98 12.11
C ILE A 213 -11.94 -13.37 12.38
N THR A 214 -12.82 -12.38 12.38
CA THR A 214 -14.26 -12.57 12.62
C THR A 214 -15.07 -11.92 11.51
N PHE A 215 -16.11 -12.63 11.06
CA PHE A 215 -17.08 -12.11 10.10
C PHE A 215 -18.44 -11.95 10.76
N ARG A 216 -19.11 -10.83 10.52
CA ARG A 216 -20.50 -10.59 10.94
C ARG A 216 -21.36 -10.15 9.77
N ALA A 217 -22.63 -10.53 9.83
CA ALA A 217 -23.64 -10.35 8.80
C ALA A 217 -24.40 -9.05 9.03
N LEU A 218 -24.42 -8.15 8.04
CA LEU A 218 -25.21 -6.92 8.03
C LEU A 218 -26.65 -7.19 7.54
N PRO A 219 -27.66 -6.57 8.16
CA PRO A 219 -29.05 -6.71 7.76
C PRO A 219 -29.44 -5.80 6.56
N PHE A 220 -28.48 -5.23 5.85
CA PHE A 220 -28.72 -4.36 4.70
C PHE A 220 -27.57 -4.45 3.67
N THR A 221 -27.84 -3.94 2.46
CA THR A 221 -26.81 -3.78 1.42
C THR A 221 -26.00 -2.51 1.71
N PRO A 222 -24.71 -2.59 2.04
CA PRO A 222 -23.92 -1.42 2.38
C PRO A 222 -23.76 -0.48 1.17
N PRO A 223 -24.09 0.81 1.30
CA PRO A 223 -23.95 1.78 0.20
C PRO A 223 -22.49 2.23 -0.01
N VAL A 224 -21.60 1.87 0.91
CA VAL A 224 -20.21 2.32 0.97
C VAL A 224 -19.28 1.14 1.27
N LYS A 225 -18.01 1.32 0.95
CA LYS A 225 -16.90 0.55 1.51
C LYS A 225 -16.22 1.38 2.58
N LEU A 226 -15.83 0.72 3.65
CA LEU A 226 -15.01 1.33 4.70
C LEU A 226 -13.93 0.33 5.12
N TYR A 227 -12.69 0.79 5.19
CA TYR A 227 -11.59 0.08 5.83
C TYR A 227 -10.99 0.99 6.91
N LEU A 228 -10.89 0.50 8.14
CA LEU A 228 -10.25 1.21 9.24
C LEU A 228 -9.00 0.43 9.63
N LEU A 229 -7.87 1.13 9.68
CA LEU A 229 -6.55 0.53 9.82
C LEU A 229 -5.88 1.08 11.09
N ASN A 230 -5.52 0.17 12.00
CA ASN A 230 -4.72 0.43 13.22
C ASN A 230 -5.21 1.63 14.06
N GLY A 231 -6.50 1.92 14.04
CA GLY A 231 -7.09 3.08 14.73
C GLY A 231 -6.75 4.45 14.13
N SER A 232 -5.86 4.53 13.14
CA SER A 232 -5.28 5.78 12.67
C SER A 232 -5.77 6.22 11.29
N GLU A 233 -6.22 5.30 10.43
CA GLU A 233 -6.62 5.62 9.06
C GLU A 233 -8.00 5.05 8.73
N ALA A 234 -8.81 5.86 8.03
CA ALA A 234 -10.06 5.43 7.41
C ALA A 234 -9.99 5.58 5.89
N LEU A 235 -10.26 4.49 5.18
CA LEU A 235 -10.35 4.43 3.73
C LEU A 235 -11.80 4.19 3.33
N PHE A 236 -12.39 5.16 2.64
CA PHE A 236 -13.82 5.19 2.34
C PHE A 236 -14.08 5.22 0.83
N ALA A 237 -15.06 4.47 0.34
CA ALA A 237 -15.47 4.54 -1.06
C ALA A 237 -16.99 4.37 -1.22
N TYR A 238 -17.57 4.96 -2.26
CA TYR A 238 -18.98 4.78 -2.60
C TYR A 238 -19.17 3.60 -3.56
N TYR A 239 -20.25 2.85 -3.37
CA TYR A 239 -20.74 1.93 -4.39
C TYR A 239 -21.61 2.70 -5.39
N THR A 240 -20.98 3.24 -6.44
CA THR A 240 -21.71 3.90 -7.53
C THR A 240 -22.36 2.86 -8.42
N LEU A 241 -23.69 2.97 -8.60
CA LEU A 241 -24.47 2.03 -9.38
C LEU A 241 -24.45 2.37 -10.86
N PHE A 242 -24.39 1.34 -11.69
CA PHE A 242 -24.57 1.44 -13.13
C PHE A 242 -25.30 0.20 -13.66
N GLN A 243 -25.97 0.34 -14.79
CA GLN A 243 -26.59 -0.76 -15.50
C GLN A 243 -25.52 -1.47 -16.34
N ARG A 244 -25.49 -2.79 -16.28
CA ARG A 244 -24.65 -3.62 -17.15
C ARG A 244 -25.36 -4.90 -17.56
N GLU A 245 -24.96 -5.42 -18.71
CA GLU A 245 -25.27 -6.78 -19.13
C GLU A 245 -24.23 -7.75 -18.57
N ALA A 246 -24.69 -8.87 -18.02
CA ALA A 246 -23.83 -9.95 -17.57
C ALA A 246 -24.41 -11.31 -17.95
N GLU A 247 -23.54 -12.20 -18.42
CA GLU A 247 -23.90 -13.59 -18.67
C GLU A 247 -23.92 -14.37 -17.34
N ILE A 248 -25.08 -14.93 -16.99
CA ILE A 248 -25.27 -15.79 -15.82
C ILE A 248 -25.71 -17.17 -16.31
N GLY A 249 -24.77 -18.11 -16.39
CA GLY A 249 -25.02 -19.43 -16.97
C GLY A 249 -25.08 -19.34 -18.50
N HIS A 250 -26.29 -19.41 -19.06
CA HIS A 250 -26.55 -19.28 -20.51
C HIS A 250 -27.51 -18.12 -20.83
N GLU A 251 -27.82 -17.27 -19.85
CA GLU A 251 -28.77 -16.16 -19.96
C GLU A 251 -28.02 -14.82 -19.87
N GLN A 252 -28.34 -13.89 -20.77
CA GLN A 252 -27.91 -12.49 -20.65
C GLN A 252 -28.87 -11.77 -19.70
N VAL A 253 -28.31 -11.18 -18.64
CA VAL A 253 -29.09 -10.50 -17.61
C VAL A 253 -28.65 -9.05 -17.53
N GLU A 254 -29.60 -8.13 -17.74
CA GLU A 254 -29.42 -6.73 -17.39
C GLU A 254 -29.60 -6.53 -15.88
N MET A 255 -28.62 -5.89 -15.25
CA MET A 255 -28.59 -5.70 -13.80
C MET A 255 -28.04 -4.33 -13.42
N TYR A 256 -28.55 -3.80 -12.30
CA TYR A 256 -27.86 -2.75 -11.54
C TYR A 256 -26.74 -3.40 -10.74
N ASP A 257 -25.52 -2.88 -10.89
CA ASP A 257 -24.35 -3.37 -10.16
C ASP A 257 -23.46 -2.22 -9.67
N ALA A 258 -22.56 -2.55 -8.75
CA ALA A 258 -21.50 -1.69 -8.29
C ALA A 258 -20.14 -2.38 -8.48
N GLU A 259 -19.28 -1.81 -9.32
CA GLU A 259 -17.92 -2.32 -9.49
C GLU A 259 -17.04 -1.89 -8.31
N GLY A 260 -17.08 -2.70 -7.26
CA GLY A 260 -16.33 -2.40 -6.05
C GLY A 260 -14.83 -2.23 -6.27
N THR A 261 -14.22 -2.99 -7.18
CA THR A 261 -12.76 -2.93 -7.43
C THR A 261 -12.30 -1.58 -7.96
N GLN A 262 -13.15 -0.88 -8.72
CA GLN A 262 -12.85 0.42 -9.32
C GLN A 262 -13.42 1.61 -8.52
N SER A 263 -14.17 1.36 -7.43
CA SER A 263 -14.65 2.44 -6.56
C SER A 263 -13.49 3.31 -6.07
N MET A 264 -13.67 4.63 -6.15
CA MET A 264 -12.65 5.61 -5.74
C MET A 264 -12.52 5.62 -4.21
N LEU A 265 -11.31 5.32 -3.73
CA LEU A 265 -10.97 5.20 -2.33
C LEU A 265 -10.38 6.51 -1.82
N PHE A 266 -11.10 7.16 -0.91
CA PHE A 266 -10.72 8.38 -0.21
C PHE A 266 -10.01 8.00 1.08
N ALA A 267 -8.89 8.66 1.37
CA ALA A 267 -8.12 8.42 2.59
C ALA A 267 -8.30 9.57 3.59
N PHE A 268 -8.46 9.20 4.86
CA PHE A 268 -8.55 10.11 5.99
C PHE A 268 -7.64 9.58 7.09
N ASP A 269 -6.81 10.44 7.66
CA ASP A 269 -5.76 10.06 8.60
C ASP A 269 -5.86 10.87 9.89
N GLN A 270 -5.64 10.19 11.02
CA GLN A 270 -5.56 10.83 12.33
C GLN A 270 -4.32 11.71 12.40
N GLY A 271 -4.51 13.01 12.61
CA GLY A 271 -3.43 13.98 12.70
C GLY A 271 -3.21 14.83 11.45
N ALA A 272 -3.88 14.53 10.34
CA ALA A 272 -3.85 15.37 9.13
C ALA A 272 -4.59 16.71 9.31
N GLY A 273 -5.55 16.74 10.22
CA GLY A 273 -6.35 17.91 10.56
C GLY A 273 -7.62 17.51 11.34
N LEU A 274 -8.34 18.50 11.85
CA LEU A 274 -9.54 18.28 12.66
C LEU A 274 -10.60 17.46 11.91
N ARG A 275 -10.90 17.83 10.65
CA ARG A 275 -11.90 17.14 9.82
C ARG A 275 -11.60 15.65 9.66
N ASP A 276 -10.38 15.32 9.26
CA ASP A 276 -10.00 13.94 8.95
C ASP A 276 -9.91 13.10 10.22
N THR A 277 -9.37 13.68 11.30
CA THR A 277 -9.36 13.05 12.62
C THR A 277 -10.78 12.74 13.09
N THR A 278 -11.70 13.71 13.03
CA THR A 278 -13.11 13.47 13.35
C THR A 278 -13.74 12.42 12.44
N PHE A 279 -13.41 12.39 11.14
CA PHE A 279 -13.94 11.38 10.23
C PHE A 279 -13.50 9.96 10.63
N VAL A 280 -12.22 9.76 10.97
CA VAL A 280 -11.70 8.47 11.44
C VAL A 280 -12.40 8.05 12.73
N GLU A 281 -12.49 8.94 13.72
CA GLU A 281 -13.17 8.68 15.00
C GLU A 281 -14.64 8.30 14.80
N GLN A 282 -15.40 9.08 14.02
CA GLN A 282 -16.81 8.80 13.75
C GLN A 282 -17.00 7.51 12.95
N SER A 283 -16.06 7.17 12.06
CA SER A 283 -16.11 5.93 11.30
C SER A 283 -15.90 4.70 12.19
N HIS A 284 -15.00 4.76 13.17
CA HIS A 284 -14.86 3.71 14.18
C HIS A 284 -16.11 3.58 15.06
N LEU A 285 -16.67 4.71 15.53
CA LEU A 285 -17.92 4.69 16.31
C LEU A 285 -19.07 4.04 15.52
N TRP A 286 -19.21 4.41 14.24
CA TRP A 286 -20.22 3.83 13.36
C TRP A 286 -19.99 2.33 13.10
N PHE A 287 -18.76 1.93 12.79
CA PHE A 287 -18.42 0.51 12.59
C PHE A 287 -18.72 -0.31 13.84
N ASN A 288 -18.30 0.17 15.03
CA ASN A 288 -18.55 -0.51 16.30
C ASN A 288 -20.05 -0.59 16.61
N ALA A 289 -20.81 0.47 16.37
CA ALA A 289 -22.26 0.44 16.54
C ALA A 289 -22.90 -0.67 15.67
N LEU A 290 -22.54 -0.77 14.39
CA LEU A 290 -23.02 -1.85 13.51
C LEU A 290 -22.58 -3.23 14.00
N TRP A 291 -21.31 -3.34 14.41
CA TRP A 291 -20.71 -4.57 14.90
C TRP A 291 -21.44 -5.07 16.15
N GLU A 292 -21.71 -4.21 17.12
CA GLU A 292 -22.22 -4.62 18.43
C GLU A 292 -23.74 -4.77 18.47
N THR A 293 -24.48 -4.06 17.62
CA THR A 293 -25.95 -3.97 17.72
C THR A 293 -26.69 -4.85 16.70
N ILE A 294 -26.65 -4.46 15.42
CA ILE A 294 -27.56 -5.00 14.40
C ILE A 294 -26.95 -6.08 13.51
N SER A 295 -25.64 -6.33 13.62
CA SER A 295 -25.01 -7.43 12.89
C SER A 295 -25.12 -8.76 13.64
N SER A 296 -25.12 -9.87 12.91
CA SER A 296 -25.19 -11.24 13.47
C SER A 296 -23.98 -12.08 13.08
N GLU A 297 -23.84 -13.29 13.59
CA GLU A 297 -22.77 -14.20 13.18
C GLU A 297 -22.89 -14.57 11.69
N LEU A 298 -21.80 -14.49 10.92
CA LEU A 298 -21.80 -14.84 9.51
C LEU A 298 -21.11 -16.18 9.26
N THR A 299 -21.86 -17.13 8.69
CA THR A 299 -21.28 -18.38 8.17
C THR A 299 -20.93 -18.22 6.69
N LEU A 300 -19.68 -18.54 6.33
CA LEU A 300 -19.17 -18.43 4.95
C LEU A 300 -19.37 -19.71 4.13
N THR A 301 -20.28 -20.60 4.51
CA THR A 301 -20.57 -21.84 3.76
C THR A 301 -21.82 -21.66 2.88
N PRO A 302 -21.93 -22.40 1.77
CA PRO A 302 -23.20 -22.54 1.06
C PRO A 302 -24.27 -23.09 2.01
N ARG A 303 -25.51 -22.62 1.88
CA ARG A 303 -26.65 -23.33 2.48
C ARG A 303 -26.79 -24.66 1.74
N SER A 304 -26.69 -25.77 2.48
CA SER A 304 -27.05 -27.12 2.04
C SER A 304 -28.56 -27.24 1.86
#